data_AF-A0A8H8SHR0-F1
#
_entry.id   AF-A0A8H8SHR0-F1
#
_cell.length_a   1.000
_cell.length_b   1.000
_cell.length_c   1.000
_cell.angle_alpha   90.00
_cell.angle_beta   90.00
_cell.angle_gamma   90.00
#
_symmetry.space_group_name_H-M   'P 1'
#
loop_
_entity.id
_entity.type
_entity.pdbx_description
1 polymer ?
#
loop_
_entity_poly.entity_id
_entity_poly.type
_entity_poly.pdbx_seq_one_letter_code
_entity_poly.pdbx_strand_id
1 'polypeptide(L)'
;MRPAGWPGIAQSLKAAMNGDPTPIMNGLVPDLTRDVADKGDLYRQAVTCVDSLPFSDNPSTWPTAEKLADLAINRIKKVSLHFGISATLSEPDGGCEFWPQRAVERFNGPWNHTLAFPTLIASTLADPITPLASAQLVHRLLGNSSRLLIQKNPGHVTLSGVSTCTTKVFLAYFSNGTLPADTTICDTDIGPFGLEPHVNMAAEAKILGKRMEEFHNKLSELGYWR
;
A
#
# COMPACT_ATOMS: atom_id res chain seq x y z
N MET A 1 -2.26 -3.96 -4.94
CA MET A 1 -3.17 -5.11 -5.18
C MET A 1 -4.62 -4.66 -5.08
N ARG A 2 -5.47 -4.93 -6.08
CA ARG A 2 -6.91 -4.55 -6.08
C ARG A 2 -7.77 -5.79 -6.39
N PRO A 3 -8.83 -6.11 -5.61
CA PRO A 3 -9.65 -7.30 -5.84
C PRO A 3 -10.29 -7.40 -7.22
N ALA A 4 -10.57 -6.27 -7.87
CA ALA A 4 -11.07 -6.24 -9.24
C ALA A 4 -10.19 -6.99 -10.26
N GLY A 5 -8.88 -7.15 -10.00
CA GLY A 5 -7.97 -7.91 -10.84
C GLY A 5 -7.91 -9.41 -10.55
N TRP A 6 -8.49 -9.88 -9.44
CA TRP A 6 -8.40 -11.28 -9.02
C TRP A 6 -9.00 -12.28 -10.02
N PRO A 7 -10.13 -12.01 -10.70
CA PRO A 7 -10.64 -12.90 -11.74
C PRO A 7 -9.64 -13.13 -12.89
N GLY A 8 -8.90 -12.09 -13.29
CA GLY A 8 -7.85 -12.21 -14.31
C GLY A 8 -6.69 -13.09 -13.85
N ILE A 9 -6.22 -12.89 -12.61
CA ILE A 9 -5.18 -13.74 -12.01
C ILE A 9 -5.65 -15.20 -11.91
N ALA A 10 -6.91 -15.43 -11.53
CA ALA A 10 -7.49 -16.78 -11.45
C ALA A 10 -7.52 -17.47 -12.82
N GLN A 11 -7.81 -16.73 -13.91
CA GLN A 11 -7.74 -17.25 -15.27
C GLN A 11 -6.30 -17.61 -15.68
N SER A 12 -5.32 -16.75 -15.36
CA SER A 12 -3.91 -17.04 -15.63
C SER A 12 -3.42 -18.27 -14.86
N LEU A 13 -3.83 -18.43 -13.60
CA LEU A 13 -3.53 -19.62 -12.80
C LEU A 13 -4.18 -20.88 -13.40
N LYS A 14 -5.43 -20.79 -13.86
CA LYS A 14 -6.12 -21.90 -14.53
C LYS A 14 -5.38 -22.33 -15.80
N ALA A 15 -4.92 -21.39 -16.63
CA ALA A 15 -4.13 -21.70 -17.81
C ALA A 15 -2.84 -22.44 -17.45
N ALA A 16 -2.12 -21.94 -16.43
CA ALA A 16 -0.88 -22.56 -15.95
C ALA A 16 -1.11 -23.99 -15.43
N MET A 17 -2.19 -24.21 -14.66
CA MET A 17 -2.58 -25.54 -14.18
C MET A 17 -2.93 -26.51 -15.33
N ASN A 18 -3.36 -25.98 -16.47
CA ASN A 18 -3.66 -26.75 -17.68
C ASN A 18 -2.44 -26.90 -18.63
N GLY A 19 -1.25 -26.47 -18.20
CA GLY A 19 0.00 -26.61 -18.96
C GLY A 19 0.38 -25.40 -19.83
N ASP A 20 -0.36 -24.29 -19.75
CA ASP A 20 0.00 -23.03 -20.44
C ASP A 20 0.40 -21.93 -19.44
N PRO A 21 1.70 -21.76 -19.13
CA PRO A 21 2.17 -20.74 -18.21
C PRO A 21 2.27 -19.34 -18.86
N THR A 22 2.03 -19.21 -20.17
CA THR A 22 2.23 -17.94 -20.90
C THR A 22 1.52 -16.76 -20.24
N PRO A 23 0.22 -16.86 -19.85
CA PRO A 23 -0.50 -15.73 -19.26
C PRO A 23 0.07 -15.24 -17.92
N ILE A 24 0.59 -16.14 -17.08
CA ILE A 24 1.18 -15.75 -15.80
C ILE A 24 2.61 -15.22 -15.99
N MET A 25 3.38 -15.80 -16.92
CA MET A 25 4.74 -15.35 -17.22
C MET A 25 4.77 -13.97 -17.84
N ASN A 26 3.83 -13.63 -18.72
CA ASN A 26 3.70 -12.29 -19.29
C ASN A 26 3.45 -11.20 -18.22
N GLY A 27 2.87 -11.56 -17.08
CA GLY A 27 2.66 -10.62 -15.96
C GLY A 27 3.85 -10.52 -14.99
N LEU A 28 4.81 -11.45 -15.06
CA LEU A 28 5.94 -11.54 -14.13
C LEU A 28 7.27 -11.16 -14.77
N VAL A 29 7.45 -11.44 -16.06
CA VAL A 29 8.70 -11.17 -16.78
C VAL A 29 8.71 -9.70 -17.19
N PRO A 30 9.73 -8.93 -16.81
CA PRO A 30 9.90 -7.56 -17.27
C PRO A 30 9.94 -7.51 -18.80
N ASP A 31 9.28 -6.53 -19.39
CA ASP A 31 9.36 -6.29 -20.83
C ASP A 31 10.81 -5.90 -21.20
N LEU A 32 11.50 -6.81 -21.87
CA LEU A 32 12.90 -6.66 -22.28
C LEU A 32 13.13 -5.56 -23.31
N THR A 33 12.05 -5.00 -23.88
CA THR A 33 12.11 -3.88 -24.83
C THR A 33 12.08 -2.51 -24.15
N ARG A 34 11.83 -2.45 -22.83
CA ARG A 34 11.92 -1.21 -22.06
C ARG A 34 13.37 -0.72 -21.94
N ASP A 35 13.54 0.59 -22.05
CA ASP A 35 14.85 1.23 -21.93
C ASP A 35 15.42 0.96 -20.51
N VAL A 36 16.68 0.54 -20.43
CA VAL A 36 17.43 0.39 -19.17
C VAL A 36 17.58 1.75 -18.46
N ALA A 37 17.48 2.86 -19.21
CA ALA A 37 17.40 4.23 -18.71
C ALA A 37 16.01 4.66 -18.22
N ASP A 38 14.97 3.84 -18.35
CA ASP A 38 13.74 3.89 -17.55
C ASP A 38 14.03 3.33 -16.15
N LYS A 39 15.12 3.87 -15.57
CA LYS A 39 15.95 3.29 -14.51
C LYS A 39 15.04 2.80 -13.42
N GLY A 40 15.19 1.50 -13.12
CA GLY A 40 14.54 0.84 -12.01
C GLY A 40 14.68 1.62 -10.70
N ASP A 41 13.99 1.10 -9.70
CA ASP A 41 13.71 1.61 -8.35
C ASP A 41 14.88 2.21 -7.51
N LEU A 42 16.01 2.62 -8.11
CA LEU A 42 17.16 3.26 -7.48
C LEU A 42 16.78 4.54 -6.71
N TYR A 43 15.80 5.32 -7.18
CA TYR A 43 15.31 6.47 -6.42
C TYR A 43 14.61 6.02 -5.14
N ARG A 44 13.81 4.96 -5.20
CA ARG A 44 13.17 4.38 -4.02
C ARG A 44 14.21 3.77 -3.09
N GLN A 45 15.18 3.00 -3.59
CA GLN A 45 16.26 2.46 -2.77
C GLN A 45 17.02 3.59 -2.06
N ALA A 46 17.33 4.68 -2.77
CA ALA A 46 17.97 5.84 -2.17
C ALA A 46 17.13 6.44 -1.04
N VAL A 47 15.85 6.73 -1.29
CA VAL A 47 14.93 7.29 -0.28
C VAL A 47 14.75 6.32 0.90
N THR A 48 14.48 5.05 0.63
CA THR A 48 14.31 4.01 1.64
C THR A 48 15.56 3.89 2.53
N CYS A 49 16.75 3.91 1.95
CA CYS A 49 17.97 3.77 2.74
C CYS A 49 18.30 5.01 3.57
N VAL A 50 17.98 6.22 3.09
CA VAL A 50 18.18 7.42 3.92
C VAL A 50 17.09 7.59 4.98
N ASP A 51 15.88 7.05 4.77
CA ASP A 51 14.78 7.04 5.75
C ASP A 51 14.82 5.85 6.72
N SER A 52 15.66 4.85 6.46
CA SER A 52 15.86 3.70 7.34
C SER A 52 16.63 4.07 8.60
N LEU A 53 16.53 3.23 9.64
CA LEU A 53 17.42 3.34 10.79
C LEU A 53 18.86 3.13 10.33
N PRO A 54 19.81 3.98 10.75
CA PRO A 54 21.19 3.86 10.31
C PRO A 54 21.80 2.56 10.85
N PHE A 55 22.53 1.86 9.99
CA PHE A 55 23.43 0.80 10.43
C PHE A 55 24.65 1.40 11.15
N SER A 56 25.30 0.58 11.98
CA SER A 56 26.58 0.94 12.57
C SER A 56 27.65 1.04 11.48
N ASP A 57 28.62 1.93 11.67
CA ASP A 57 29.78 2.04 10.77
C ASP A 57 30.72 0.83 10.85
N ASN A 58 30.48 -0.10 11.79
CA ASN A 58 31.22 -1.36 11.91
C ASN A 58 30.56 -2.47 11.08
N PRO A 59 31.15 -2.92 9.95
CA PRO A 59 30.56 -3.93 9.08
C PRO A 59 30.33 -5.29 9.75
N SER A 60 31.08 -5.60 10.79
CA SER A 60 30.90 -6.85 11.56
C SER A 60 29.56 -6.93 12.29
N THR A 61 28.81 -5.82 12.36
CA THR A 61 27.46 -5.78 12.96
C THR A 61 26.34 -5.88 11.92
N TRP A 62 26.68 -5.85 10.62
CA TRP A 62 25.69 -5.91 9.55
C TRP A 62 25.09 -7.33 9.46
N PRO A 63 23.84 -7.46 8.98
CA PRO A 63 23.24 -8.78 8.74
C PRO A 63 24.08 -9.60 7.75
N THR A 64 24.37 -10.86 8.09
CA THR A 64 25.04 -11.76 7.14
C THR A 64 24.04 -12.30 6.11
N ALA A 65 24.54 -12.79 4.98
CA ALA A 65 23.72 -13.41 3.95
C ALA A 65 22.93 -14.62 4.50
N GLU A 66 23.55 -15.42 5.36
CA GLU A 66 22.92 -16.56 6.04
C GLU A 66 21.77 -16.09 6.93
N LYS A 67 21.96 -15.01 7.68
CA LYS A 67 20.91 -14.45 8.53
C LYS A 67 19.71 -13.98 7.71
N LEU A 68 19.94 -13.32 6.58
CA LEU A 68 18.89 -12.87 5.67
C LEU A 68 18.14 -14.07 5.04
N ALA A 69 18.86 -15.11 4.63
CA ALA A 69 18.27 -16.34 4.11
C ALA A 69 17.42 -17.06 5.16
N ASP A 70 17.88 -17.16 6.40
CA ASP A 70 17.13 -17.74 7.51
C ASP A 70 15.84 -16.98 7.79
N LEU A 71 15.88 -15.64 7.74
CA LEU A 71 14.69 -14.80 7.89
C LEU A 71 13.68 -15.05 6.77
N ALA A 72 14.16 -15.18 5.52
CA ALA A 72 13.31 -15.50 4.38
C ALA A 72 12.64 -16.88 4.52
N ILE A 73 13.41 -17.91 4.89
CA ILE A 73 12.88 -19.26 5.14
C ILE A 73 11.87 -19.25 6.29
N ASN A 74 12.14 -18.49 7.35
CA ASN A 74 11.23 -18.38 8.49
C ASN A 74 9.89 -17.73 8.08
N ARG A 75 9.91 -16.70 7.23
CA ARG A 75 8.67 -16.09 6.69
C ARG A 75 7.84 -17.10 5.90
N ILE A 76 8.47 -17.94 5.08
CA ILE A 76 7.78 -19.03 4.35
C ILE A 76 7.12 -19.98 5.35
N LYS A 77 7.84 -20.40 6.39
CA LYS A 77 7.37 -21.41 7.36
C LYS A 77 6.30 -20.88 8.34
N LYS A 78 6.32 -19.60 8.67
CA LYS A 78 5.51 -19.04 9.78
C LYS A 78 4.46 -18.00 9.35
N VAL A 79 4.63 -17.37 8.19
CA VAL A 79 3.77 -16.24 7.78
C VAL A 79 3.00 -16.60 6.52
N SER A 80 3.68 -16.97 5.44
CA SER A 80 3.03 -17.29 4.16
C SER A 80 3.84 -18.32 3.39
N LEU A 81 3.32 -19.54 3.28
CA LEU A 81 3.98 -20.64 2.59
C LEU A 81 4.25 -20.33 1.11
N HIS A 82 3.30 -19.66 0.45
CA HIS A 82 3.35 -19.43 -0.99
C HIS A 82 3.96 -18.08 -1.37
N PHE A 83 3.89 -17.08 -0.49
CA PHE A 83 4.30 -15.70 -0.79
C PHE A 83 5.33 -15.14 0.19
N GLY A 84 5.84 -15.93 1.14
CA GLY A 84 6.72 -15.47 2.22
C GLY A 84 8.06 -14.89 1.76
N ILE A 85 8.49 -15.19 0.54
CA ILE A 85 9.72 -14.65 -0.06
C ILE A 85 9.45 -13.56 -1.11
N SER A 86 8.18 -13.32 -1.49
CA SER A 86 7.84 -12.36 -2.55
C SER A 86 8.48 -11.00 -2.29
N ALA A 87 8.21 -10.41 -1.12
CA ALA A 87 8.79 -9.14 -0.71
C ALA A 87 10.33 -9.15 -0.58
N THR A 88 10.99 -10.31 -0.46
CA THR A 88 12.46 -10.36 -0.42
C THR A 88 13.08 -10.37 -1.82
N LEU A 89 12.37 -10.94 -2.80
CA LEU A 89 12.86 -11.04 -4.18
C LEU A 89 12.37 -9.89 -5.07
N SER A 90 11.20 -9.32 -4.77
CA SER A 90 10.59 -8.27 -5.57
C SER A 90 10.88 -6.86 -5.08
N GLU A 91 11.34 -6.69 -3.83
CA GLU A 91 11.58 -5.36 -3.27
C GLU A 91 13.07 -4.99 -3.36
N PRO A 92 13.41 -3.87 -4.02
CA PRO A 92 14.77 -3.35 -4.12
C PRO A 92 15.22 -2.56 -2.89
N ASP A 93 14.38 -2.48 -1.85
CA ASP A 93 14.58 -1.76 -0.59
C ASP A 93 15.63 -2.39 0.36
N GLY A 94 16.50 -3.27 -0.16
CA GLY A 94 17.55 -3.94 0.61
C GLY A 94 18.93 -3.31 0.44
N GLY A 95 19.88 -3.73 1.29
CA GLY A 95 21.29 -3.35 1.18
C GLY A 95 21.64 -1.97 1.74
N CYS A 96 20.78 -1.39 2.57
CA CYS A 96 21.00 -0.06 3.15
C CYS A 96 22.21 0.00 4.12
N GLU A 97 22.70 -1.15 4.58
CA GLU A 97 23.98 -1.26 5.30
C GLU A 97 25.19 -0.85 4.44
N PHE A 98 25.07 -0.93 3.11
CA PHE A 98 26.10 -0.49 2.16
C PHE A 98 25.84 0.94 1.64
N TRP A 99 24.76 1.60 2.08
CA TRP A 99 24.40 2.93 1.58
C TRP A 99 25.34 4.00 2.17
N PRO A 100 26.02 4.82 1.33
CA PRO A 100 27.11 5.66 1.80
C PRO A 100 26.68 6.96 2.48
N GLN A 101 25.39 7.30 2.44
CA GLN A 101 24.87 8.59 2.91
C GLN A 101 23.83 8.42 4.02
N ARG A 102 23.75 9.39 4.92
CA ARG A 102 22.73 9.43 5.99
C ARG A 102 21.80 10.63 5.75
N ALA A 103 20.49 10.46 5.92
CA ALA A 103 19.57 11.59 5.89
C ALA A 103 19.87 12.56 7.03
N VAL A 104 19.90 13.85 6.71
CA VAL A 104 19.96 14.93 7.71
C VAL A 104 18.57 15.28 8.27
N GLU A 105 17.50 15.01 7.52
CA GLU A 105 16.13 15.47 7.82
C GLU A 105 15.21 14.37 8.39
N ARG A 106 15.76 13.22 8.78
CA ARG A 106 14.97 12.09 9.26
C ARG A 106 14.33 12.38 10.63
N PHE A 107 13.02 12.54 10.65
CA PHE A 107 12.26 12.73 11.88
C PHE A 107 11.87 11.38 12.51
N ASN A 108 12.33 11.13 13.73
CA ASN A 108 12.02 9.90 14.50
C ASN A 108 10.91 10.08 15.53
N GLY A 109 10.26 11.23 15.52
CA GLY A 109 9.43 11.68 16.63
C GLY A 109 10.18 12.60 17.60
N PRO A 110 9.52 12.96 18.72
CA PRO A 110 8.23 12.43 19.16
C PRO A 110 7.07 12.86 18.25
N TRP A 111 6.17 11.93 17.93
CA TRP A 111 5.01 12.17 17.06
C TRP A 111 3.81 12.79 17.79
N ASN A 112 4.05 13.58 18.83
CA ASN A 112 3.04 14.03 19.80
C ASN A 112 2.64 15.51 19.63
N HIS A 113 2.92 16.10 18.47
CA HIS A 113 2.58 17.50 18.20
C HIS A 113 1.08 17.68 17.95
N THR A 114 0.51 18.73 18.53
CA THR A 114 -0.85 19.19 18.18
C THR A 114 -0.82 19.83 16.79
N LEU A 115 -1.50 19.24 15.83
CA LEU A 115 -1.56 19.76 14.46
C LEU A 115 -2.62 20.86 14.36
N ALA A 116 -2.32 21.91 13.59
CA ALA A 116 -3.28 22.98 13.29
C ALA A 116 -4.51 22.47 12.54
N PHE A 117 -4.31 21.46 11.69
CA PHE A 117 -5.35 20.72 10.98
C PHE A 117 -5.16 19.24 11.27
N PRO A 118 -6.11 18.55 11.93
CA PRO A 118 -5.93 17.14 12.23
C PRO A 118 -5.95 16.30 10.94
N THR A 119 -5.15 15.24 10.95
CA THR A 119 -4.93 14.38 9.78
C THR A 119 -5.96 13.25 9.71
N LEU A 120 -6.54 13.03 8.53
CA LEU A 120 -7.31 11.83 8.26
C LEU A 120 -6.37 10.69 7.81
N ILE A 121 -6.27 9.63 8.60
CA ILE A 121 -5.55 8.42 8.24
C ILE A 121 -6.55 7.43 7.65
N ALA A 122 -6.30 6.96 6.45
CA ALA A 122 -7.17 6.00 5.77
C ALA A 122 -6.43 4.69 5.49
N SER A 123 -7.05 3.57 5.84
CA SER A 123 -6.51 2.24 5.58
C SER A 123 -7.63 1.28 5.22
N THR A 124 -7.28 0.18 4.55
CA THR A 124 -8.21 -0.92 4.32
C THR A 124 -8.02 -2.01 5.35
N LEU A 125 -9.08 -2.76 5.65
CA LEU A 125 -9.06 -3.82 6.66
C LEU A 125 -7.98 -4.88 6.39
N ALA A 126 -7.73 -5.23 5.13
CA ALA A 126 -6.72 -6.20 4.73
C ALA A 126 -5.80 -5.64 3.62
N ASP A 127 -5.00 -4.62 3.98
CA ASP A 127 -3.94 -4.09 3.13
C ASP A 127 -2.68 -4.99 3.20
N PRO A 128 -2.24 -5.60 2.09
CA PRO A 128 -1.06 -6.47 2.08
C PRO A 128 0.28 -5.71 2.02
N ILE A 129 0.27 -4.40 1.74
CA ILE A 129 1.48 -3.57 1.58
C ILE A 129 1.66 -2.65 2.78
N THR A 130 0.60 -1.97 3.21
CA THR A 130 0.58 -1.06 4.38
C THR A 130 -0.48 -1.51 5.40
N PRO A 131 -0.19 -2.55 6.22
CA PRO A 131 -1.20 -3.18 7.07
C PRO A 131 -1.93 -2.21 8.00
N LEU A 132 -3.19 -2.51 8.32
CA LEU A 132 -4.02 -1.71 9.23
C LEU A 132 -3.32 -1.42 10.59
N ALA A 133 -2.52 -2.35 11.09
CA ALA A 133 -1.75 -2.15 12.32
C ALA A 133 -0.81 -0.94 12.25
N SER A 134 -0.22 -0.65 11.08
CA SER A 134 0.61 0.53 10.85
C SER A 134 -0.23 1.82 10.91
N ALA A 135 -1.41 1.83 10.29
CA ALA A 135 -2.32 2.97 10.37
C ALA A 135 -2.81 3.23 11.81
N GLN A 136 -3.13 2.16 12.56
CA GLN A 136 -3.47 2.24 13.97
C GLN A 136 -2.31 2.75 14.84
N LEU A 137 -1.07 2.39 14.51
CA LEU A 137 0.11 2.91 15.18
C LEU A 137 0.25 4.41 14.94
N VAL A 138 0.18 4.87 13.69
CA VAL A 138 0.27 6.31 13.36
C VAL A 138 -0.86 7.10 14.04
N HIS A 139 -2.09 6.58 14.01
CA HIS A 139 -3.23 7.21 14.68
C HIS A 139 -2.99 7.37 16.19
N ARG A 140 -2.51 6.31 16.85
CA ARG A 140 -2.16 6.34 18.28
C ARG A 140 -1.05 7.35 18.58
N LEU A 141 -0.04 7.42 17.73
CA LEU A 141 1.09 8.33 17.87
C LEU A 141 0.64 9.80 17.79
N LEU A 142 -0.20 10.13 16.80
CA LEU A 142 -0.74 11.48 16.60
C LEU A 142 -1.85 11.86 17.59
N GLY A 143 -2.44 10.89 18.29
CA GLY A 143 -3.50 11.10 19.28
C GLY A 143 -4.67 11.91 18.70
N ASN A 144 -5.09 12.94 19.45
CA ASN A 144 -6.22 13.81 19.07
C ASN A 144 -6.00 14.58 17.76
N SER A 145 -4.76 14.67 17.27
CA SER A 145 -4.41 15.28 15.98
C SER A 145 -4.73 14.40 14.77
N SER A 146 -5.40 13.26 14.95
CA SER A 146 -5.77 12.39 13.84
C SER A 146 -7.12 11.70 14.02
N ARG A 147 -7.69 11.21 12.92
CA ARG A 147 -8.83 10.26 12.90
C ARG A 147 -8.49 9.11 11.99
N LEU A 148 -9.03 7.93 12.29
CA LEU A 148 -8.81 6.72 11.52
C LEU A 148 -10.06 6.30 10.76
N LEU A 149 -9.95 6.20 9.44
CA LEU A 149 -10.94 5.60 8.56
C LEU A 149 -10.46 4.20 8.13
N ILE A 150 -11.31 3.20 8.35
CA ILE A 150 -11.06 1.82 7.94
C ILE A 150 -12.10 1.43 6.88
N GLN A 151 -11.65 1.14 5.65
CA GLN A 151 -12.52 0.57 4.62
C GLN A 151 -12.49 -0.96 4.70
N LYS A 152 -13.65 -1.62 4.81
CA LYS A 152 -13.77 -3.07 4.93
C LYS A 152 -13.65 -3.76 3.57
N ASN A 153 -12.44 -3.73 3.03
CA ASN A 153 -12.05 -4.53 1.88
C ASN A 153 -10.60 -4.99 1.99
N PRO A 154 -10.24 -6.03 1.23
CA PRO A 154 -8.85 -6.31 0.94
C PRO A 154 -8.33 -5.40 -0.18
N GLY A 155 -7.01 -5.20 -0.17
CA GLY A 155 -6.29 -4.49 -1.23
C GLY A 155 -5.44 -3.34 -0.70
N HIS A 156 -4.53 -2.85 -1.53
CA HIS A 156 -3.66 -1.74 -1.13
C HIS A 156 -4.36 -0.41 -1.33
N VAL A 157 -4.36 0.42 -0.28
CA VAL A 157 -5.07 1.71 -0.14
C VAL A 157 -6.58 1.63 -0.35
N THR A 158 -7.32 2.65 0.09
CA THR A 158 -8.80 2.67 -0.01
C THR A 158 -9.32 2.66 -1.45
N LEU A 159 -8.51 3.10 -2.42
CA LEU A 159 -8.84 3.00 -3.86
C LEU A 159 -8.90 1.56 -4.39
N SER A 160 -8.54 0.56 -3.58
CA SER A 160 -8.67 -0.85 -3.96
C SER A 160 -10.12 -1.37 -3.96
N GLY A 161 -11.04 -0.66 -3.32
CA GLY A 161 -12.47 -1.01 -3.29
C GLY A 161 -13.35 0.22 -3.43
N VAL A 162 -14.56 0.03 -3.97
CA VAL A 162 -15.55 1.10 -4.07
C VAL A 162 -16.30 1.21 -2.75
N SER A 163 -16.35 2.41 -2.17
CA SER A 163 -17.14 2.70 -0.98
C SER A 163 -17.68 4.13 -1.02
N THR A 164 -18.99 4.23 -1.08
CA THR A 164 -19.75 5.48 -0.97
C THR A 164 -19.53 6.14 0.39
N CYS A 165 -19.44 5.33 1.45
CA CYS A 165 -19.13 5.79 2.80
C CYS A 165 -17.76 6.46 2.87
N THR A 166 -16.70 5.79 2.39
CA THR A 166 -15.34 6.37 2.34
C THR A 166 -15.31 7.64 1.51
N THR A 167 -16.01 7.64 0.37
CA THR A 167 -16.06 8.81 -0.51
C THR A 167 -16.69 10.02 0.17
N LYS A 168 -17.78 9.83 0.91
CA LYS A 168 -18.44 10.90 1.68
C LYS A 168 -17.51 11.46 2.76
N VAL A 169 -16.73 10.63 3.43
CA VAL A 169 -15.72 11.07 4.41
C VAL A 169 -14.61 11.91 3.74
N PHE A 170 -14.04 11.43 2.63
CA PHE A 170 -13.00 12.17 1.92
C PHE A 170 -13.51 13.52 1.39
N LEU A 171 -14.70 13.55 0.78
CA LEU A 171 -15.30 14.80 0.31
C LEU A 171 -15.51 15.80 1.45
N ALA A 172 -16.02 15.36 2.59
CA ALA A 172 -16.19 16.22 3.76
C ALA A 172 -14.82 16.76 4.26
N TYR A 173 -13.83 15.89 4.41
CA TYR A 173 -12.50 16.28 4.88
C TYR A 173 -11.83 17.29 3.95
N PHE A 174 -11.77 17.01 2.64
CA PHE A 174 -11.10 17.90 1.68
C PHE A 174 -11.90 19.17 1.35
N SER A 175 -13.23 19.15 1.47
CA SER A 175 -14.04 20.33 1.15
C SER A 175 -14.10 21.35 2.28
N ASN A 176 -14.16 20.90 3.53
CA ASN A 176 -14.35 21.81 4.68
C ASN A 176 -13.62 21.39 5.96
N GLY A 177 -12.71 20.41 5.90
CA GLY A 177 -11.97 19.93 7.06
C GLY A 177 -12.78 19.08 8.04
N THR A 178 -14.01 18.69 7.69
CA THR A 178 -14.83 17.84 8.58
C THR A 178 -14.23 16.45 8.68
N LEU A 179 -13.93 16.07 9.91
CA LEU A 179 -13.38 14.78 10.26
C LEU A 179 -14.46 13.83 10.78
N PRO A 180 -14.33 12.51 10.57
CA PRO A 180 -15.28 11.54 11.10
C PRO A 180 -15.05 11.30 12.61
N ALA A 181 -15.82 10.38 13.20
CA ALA A 181 -15.56 9.91 14.57
C ALA A 181 -14.15 9.29 14.70
N ASP A 182 -13.63 9.20 15.93
CA ASP A 182 -12.25 8.82 16.25
C ASP A 182 -11.71 7.67 15.39
N THR A 183 -12.45 6.56 15.39
CA THR A 183 -12.32 5.48 14.42
C THR A 183 -13.65 5.27 13.73
N THR A 184 -13.65 5.32 12.40
CA THR A 184 -14.82 5.10 11.55
C THR A 184 -14.57 3.94 10.60
N ILE A 185 -15.57 3.07 10.45
CA ILE A 185 -15.47 1.90 9.59
C ILE A 185 -16.51 2.01 8.48
N CYS A 186 -16.07 1.95 7.24
CA CYS A 186 -16.92 1.98 6.05
C CYS A 186 -16.98 0.60 5.39
N ASP A 187 -18.18 0.12 5.08
CA ASP A 187 -18.36 -1.05 4.22
C ASP A 187 -18.01 -0.71 2.76
N THR A 188 -17.78 -1.75 1.95
CA THR A 188 -17.62 -1.59 0.50
C THR A 188 -18.91 -1.87 -0.23
N ASP A 189 -19.11 -1.11 -1.31
CA ASP A 189 -20.31 -1.19 -2.14
C ASP A 189 -20.27 -2.43 -3.06
N ILE A 190 -19.07 -2.89 -3.40
CA ILE A 190 -18.83 -4.04 -4.26
C ILE A 190 -17.89 -5.01 -3.54
N GLY A 191 -18.32 -6.27 -3.39
CA GLY A 191 -17.49 -7.31 -2.81
C GLY A 191 -16.26 -7.64 -3.66
N PRO A 192 -15.24 -8.30 -3.08
CA PRO A 192 -13.96 -8.57 -3.75
C PRO A 192 -14.07 -9.44 -5.01
N PHE A 193 -15.18 -10.16 -5.20
CA PHE A 193 -15.48 -10.98 -6.37
C PHE A 193 -16.56 -10.41 -7.28
N GLY A 194 -16.90 -9.12 -7.14
CA GLY A 194 -17.95 -8.48 -7.94
C GLY A 194 -19.37 -8.92 -7.58
N LEU A 195 -19.54 -9.65 -6.47
CA LEU A 195 -20.85 -9.96 -5.91
C LEU A 195 -21.34 -8.74 -5.13
N GLU A 196 -22.46 -8.15 -5.55
CA GLU A 196 -23.08 -7.03 -4.83
C GLU A 196 -23.64 -7.53 -3.49
N PRO A 197 -23.29 -6.90 -2.36
CA PRO A 197 -24.12 -7.00 -1.17
C PRO A 197 -25.42 -6.24 -1.49
N HIS A 198 -26.55 -6.95 -1.49
CA HIS A 198 -27.89 -6.42 -1.75
C HIS A 198 -28.05 -4.92 -1.38
N VAL A 199 -28.45 -4.09 -2.36
CA VAL A 199 -29.39 -2.94 -2.31
C VAL A 199 -29.03 -1.92 -3.42
N ASN A 200 -30.06 -1.25 -3.95
CA ASN A 200 -30.15 -0.14 -4.92
C ASN A 200 -29.11 1.03 -4.89
N MET A 201 -27.91 0.88 -4.32
CA MET A 201 -26.86 1.90 -4.23
C MET A 201 -25.89 1.92 -5.44
N ALA A 202 -25.96 0.94 -6.35
CA ALA A 202 -25.01 0.80 -7.45
C ALA A 202 -24.89 2.05 -8.35
N ALA A 203 -25.97 2.81 -8.54
CA ALA A 203 -25.93 4.03 -9.37
C ALA A 203 -25.22 5.20 -8.67
N GLU A 204 -25.53 5.48 -7.40
CA GLU A 204 -24.88 6.55 -6.63
C GLU A 204 -23.41 6.23 -6.38
N ALA A 205 -23.10 4.97 -6.04
CA ALA A 205 -21.75 4.47 -5.86
C ALA A 205 -20.91 4.60 -7.14
N LYS A 206 -21.50 4.32 -8.32
CA LYS A 206 -20.82 4.46 -9.61
C LYS A 206 -20.56 5.93 -9.96
N ILE A 207 -21.51 6.83 -9.63
CA ILE A 207 -21.33 8.29 -9.82
C ILE A 207 -20.25 8.82 -8.88
N LEU A 208 -20.27 8.44 -7.60
CA LEU A 208 -19.29 8.87 -6.60
C LEU A 208 -17.90 8.29 -6.89
N GLY A 209 -17.82 7.03 -7.29
CA GLY A 209 -16.58 6.40 -7.74
C GLY A 209 -15.97 7.13 -8.95
N LYS A 210 -16.80 7.47 -9.95
CA LYS A 210 -16.34 8.26 -11.10
C LYS A 210 -15.86 9.66 -10.68
N ARG A 211 -16.57 10.34 -9.77
CA ARG A 211 -16.14 11.63 -9.22
C ARG A 211 -14.83 11.54 -8.45
N MET A 212 -14.60 10.46 -7.72
CA MET A 212 -13.35 10.23 -7.00
C MET A 212 -12.19 9.99 -7.98
N GLU A 213 -12.43 9.23 -9.05
CA GLU A 213 -11.46 9.00 -10.11
C GLU A 213 -11.14 10.31 -10.87
N GLU A 214 -12.16 11.12 -11.18
CA GLU A 214 -11.99 12.47 -11.74
C GLU A 214 -11.21 13.39 -10.80
N PHE A 215 -11.49 13.36 -9.49
CA PHE A 215 -10.74 14.12 -8.49
C PHE A 215 -9.28 13.66 -8.40
N HIS A 216 -9.04 12.36 -8.39
CA HIS A 216 -7.69 11.79 -8.40
C HIS A 216 -6.92 12.24 -9.65
N ASN A 217 -7.51 12.08 -10.84
CA ASN A 217 -6.90 12.49 -12.10
C ASN A 217 -6.60 14.00 -12.12
N LYS A 218 -7.52 14.82 -11.60
CA LYS A 218 -7.32 16.28 -11.52
C LYS A 218 -6.22 16.66 -10.54
N LEU A 219 -6.09 15.97 -9.41
CA LEU A 219 -4.95 16.18 -8.50
C LEU A 219 -3.63 15.78 -9.16
N SER A 220 -3.61 14.71 -9.97
CA SER A 220 -2.44 14.32 -10.75
C SER A 220 -2.09 15.35 -11.84
N GLU A 221 -3.07 15.87 -12.58
CA GLU A 221 -2.88 16.95 -13.57
C GLU A 221 -2.30 18.22 -12.95
N LEU A 222 -2.76 18.56 -11.73
CA LEU A 222 -2.25 19.70 -10.96
C LEU A 222 -0.86 19.45 -10.35
N GLY A 223 -0.28 18.27 -10.57
CA GLY A 223 1.07 17.92 -10.09
C GLY A 223 1.15 17.62 -8.60
N TYR A 224 0.01 17.41 -7.92
CA TYR A 224 -0.01 17.01 -6.50
C TYR A 224 0.36 15.54 -6.30
N TRP A 225 0.19 14.71 -7.34
CA TRP A 225 0.66 13.33 -7.37
C TRP A 225 1.51 13.14 -8.65
N ARG A 226 2.81 12.92 -8.49
CA ARG A 226 3.71 12.44 -9.54
C ARG A 226 3.95 10.95 -9.35
#